data_AF-A0A0G1FYD6-F1
#
_entry.id   AF-A0A0G1FYD6-F1
#
_cell.length_a   1.000
_cell.length_b   1.000
_cell.length_c   1.000
_cell.angle_alpha   90.00
_cell.angle_beta   90.00
_cell.angle_gamma   90.00
#
_symmetry.space_group_name_H-M   'P 1'
#
loop_
_entity.id
_entity.type
_entity.pdbx_description
1 polymer ?
#
loop_
_entity_poly.entity_id
_entity_poly.type
_entity_poly.pdbx_seq_one_letter_code
_entity_poly.pdbx_strand_id
1 'polypeptide(L)'
;MTKGKDLFQLLLIIIICSFVYFVFLFLFLEIFVGDSTVYSTAAFGSFFGAFFAFLFLRIGDFFIKLYKNKEEHFNGLTLLNRILNKNIFIANNNIFFAGLIIVNLQKGEKPINTLSKFILVDEVVDKIKNLDFFSDVFSLSINLKEQNDNIEMINDFCKGMKSSSIEENDVEKNYRVRVIKCLENFEKIYVNLRDREFINILVKNLLLIKKEKSFIIKIIHFFLGSYLKKVSEIEIEKELPAVKKKWAEIIKNENFSKKIIT
;
A
#
# COMPACT_ATOMS: atom_id res chain seq x y z
N MET A 1 -0.44 18.12 -14.85
CA MET A 1 -0.08 18.50 -13.47
C MET A 1 0.25 20.00 -13.29
N THR A 2 0.14 20.84 -14.33
CA THR A 2 0.50 22.28 -14.31
C THR A 2 -0.63 23.20 -13.83
N LYS A 3 -1.88 22.98 -14.30
CA LYS A 3 -3.03 23.86 -14.00
C LYS A 3 -3.33 24.10 -12.51
N GLY A 4 -3.04 23.13 -11.63
CA GLY A 4 -3.28 23.27 -10.18
C GLY A 4 -2.27 24.17 -9.47
N LYS A 5 -1.02 24.21 -9.97
CA LYS A 5 0.01 25.11 -9.44
C LYS A 5 -0.27 26.54 -9.87
N ASP A 6 -0.72 26.74 -11.11
CA ASP A 6 -1.05 28.05 -11.66
C ASP A 6 -2.24 28.69 -10.91
N LEU A 7 -3.25 27.90 -10.56
CA LEU A 7 -4.42 28.38 -9.81
C LEU A 7 -4.10 28.72 -8.34
N PHE A 8 -3.20 27.95 -7.72
CA PHE A 8 -2.70 28.26 -6.37
C PHE A 8 -1.84 29.52 -6.37
N GLN A 9 -0.97 29.71 -7.37
CA GLN A 9 -0.18 30.93 -7.54
C GLN A 9 -1.08 32.14 -7.79
N LEU A 10 -2.11 32.01 -8.62
CA LEU A 10 -3.08 33.09 -8.87
C LEU A 10 -3.83 33.49 -7.60
N LEU A 11 -4.29 32.52 -6.81
CA LEU A 11 -4.92 32.80 -5.50
C LEU A 11 -3.97 33.51 -4.54
N LEU A 12 -2.70 33.10 -4.48
CA LEU A 12 -1.68 33.74 -3.67
C LEU A 12 -1.42 35.19 -4.10
N ILE A 13 -1.34 35.43 -5.42
CA ILE A 13 -1.20 36.78 -5.99
C ILE A 13 -2.40 37.64 -5.63
N ILE A 14 -3.63 37.13 -5.75
CA ILE A 14 -4.84 37.88 -5.39
C ILE A 14 -4.84 38.22 -3.90
N ILE A 15 -4.44 37.28 -3.03
CA ILE A 15 -4.32 37.51 -1.58
C ILE A 15 -3.28 38.60 -1.29
N ILE A 16 -2.10 38.52 -1.91
CA ILE A 16 -1.03 39.51 -1.74
C ILE A 16 -1.49 40.88 -2.25
N CYS A 17 -2.07 40.97 -3.45
CA CYS A 17 -2.56 42.21 -4.02
C CYS A 17 -3.68 42.83 -3.18
N SER A 18 -4.60 42.02 -2.65
CA SER A 18 -5.67 42.50 -1.77
C SER A 18 -5.13 43.04 -0.46
N PHE A 19 -4.13 42.37 0.13
CA PHE A 19 -3.44 42.82 1.34
C PHE A 19 -2.70 44.14 1.10
N VAL A 20 -1.93 44.22 0.01
CA VAL A 20 -1.19 45.43 -0.38
C VAL A 20 -2.16 46.59 -0.61
N TYR A 21 -3.24 46.39 -1.34
CA TYR A 21 -4.27 47.40 -1.56
C TYR A 21 -4.86 47.92 -0.24
N PHE A 22 -5.17 47.02 0.69
CA PHE A 22 -5.74 47.39 1.99
C PHE A 22 -4.75 48.16 2.87
N VAL A 23 -3.46 47.79 2.86
CA VAL A 23 -2.40 48.52 3.57
C VAL A 23 -2.19 49.92 2.97
N PHE A 24 -2.23 50.05 1.64
CA PHE A 24 -2.15 51.36 0.98
C PHE A 24 -3.36 52.24 1.30
N LEU A 25 -4.57 51.67 1.32
CA LEU A 25 -5.79 52.37 1.73
C LEU A 25 -5.70 52.86 3.18
N PHE A 26 -5.13 52.07 4.09
CA PHE A 26 -4.89 52.45 5.48
C PHE A 26 -4.00 53.68 5.59
N LEU A 27 -2.80 53.59 5.00
CA LEU A 27 -1.82 54.68 5.03
C LEU A 27 -2.40 55.94 4.40
N PHE A 28 -3.18 55.81 3.32
CA PHE A 28 -3.86 56.94 2.70
C PHE A 28 -4.87 57.59 3.64
N LEU A 29 -5.74 56.80 4.28
CA LEU A 29 -6.75 57.32 5.23
C LEU A 29 -6.10 57.93 6.47
N GLU A 30 -5.03 57.33 6.99
CA GLU A 30 -4.32 57.81 8.18
C GLU A 30 -3.54 59.11 7.90
N ILE A 31 -2.89 59.22 6.73
CA ILE A 31 -2.11 60.40 6.35
C ILE A 31 -3.01 61.57 5.91
N PHE A 32 -4.11 61.31 5.19
CA PHE A 32 -4.87 62.37 4.53
C PHE A 32 -6.23 62.71 5.17
N VAL A 33 -6.81 61.84 6.00
CA VAL A 33 -8.19 62.04 6.50
C VAL A 33 -8.26 62.41 8.00
N GLY A 34 -7.18 62.25 8.77
CA GLY A 34 -6.90 62.96 10.04
C GLY A 34 -7.81 62.72 11.26
N ASP A 35 -9.13 62.65 11.09
CA ASP A 35 -10.14 62.69 12.18
C ASP A 35 -11.04 61.44 12.26
N SER A 36 -10.91 60.47 11.36
CA SER A 36 -11.75 59.25 11.33
C SER A 36 -11.07 58.00 11.91
N THR A 37 -10.09 58.17 12.80
CA THR A 37 -9.21 57.10 13.28
C THR A 37 -9.93 55.98 14.03
N VAL A 38 -11.05 56.26 14.69
CA VAL A 38 -11.83 55.24 15.44
C VAL A 38 -12.64 54.33 14.50
N TYR A 39 -13.26 54.88 13.46
CA TYR A 39 -14.01 54.07 12.49
C TYR A 39 -13.08 53.29 11.56
N SER A 40 -11.94 53.87 11.18
CA SER A 40 -10.93 53.16 10.39
C SER A 40 -10.34 51.99 11.19
N THR A 41 -9.93 52.19 12.43
CA THR A 41 -9.36 51.11 13.27
C THR A 41 -10.34 49.95 13.50
N ALA A 42 -11.63 50.21 13.72
CA ALA A 42 -12.65 49.16 13.85
C ALA A 42 -12.89 48.37 12.55
N ALA A 43 -12.95 49.06 11.41
CA ALA A 43 -13.08 48.43 10.09
C ALA A 43 -11.84 47.57 9.75
N PHE A 44 -10.65 48.04 10.09
CA PHE A 44 -9.40 47.29 9.94
C PHE A 44 -9.34 46.06 10.83
N GLY A 45 -9.73 46.19 12.10
CA GLY A 45 -9.82 45.05 13.02
C GLY A 45 -10.75 43.95 12.50
N SER A 46 -11.90 44.36 11.96
CA SER A 46 -12.89 43.44 11.38
C SER A 46 -12.40 42.82 10.07
N PHE A 47 -11.74 43.58 9.19
CA PHE A 47 -11.14 43.07 7.97
C PHE A 47 -10.01 42.08 8.25
N PHE A 48 -9.05 42.44 9.11
CA PHE A 48 -7.96 41.53 9.47
C PHE A 48 -8.50 40.28 10.18
N GLY A 49 -9.49 40.43 11.06
CA GLY A 49 -10.18 39.30 11.67
C GLY A 49 -10.77 38.34 10.64
N ALA A 50 -11.55 38.85 9.68
CA ALA A 50 -12.13 38.05 8.61
C ALA A 50 -11.08 37.46 7.66
N PHE A 51 -10.05 38.23 7.31
CA PHE A 51 -8.95 37.79 6.47
C PHE A 51 -8.16 36.65 7.10
N PHE A 52 -7.76 36.79 8.37
CA PHE A 52 -7.04 35.75 9.08
C PHE A 52 -7.94 34.53 9.32
N ALA A 53 -9.22 34.70 9.63
CA ALA A 53 -10.15 33.59 9.74
C ALA A 53 -10.24 32.79 8.42
N PHE A 54 -10.37 33.48 7.28
CA PHE A 54 -10.37 32.85 5.96
C PHE A 54 -9.03 32.18 5.65
N LEU A 55 -7.91 32.86 5.92
CA LEU A 55 -6.56 32.33 5.70
C LEU A 55 -6.33 31.06 6.51
N PHE A 56 -6.64 31.07 7.81
CA PHE A 56 -6.51 29.90 8.68
C PHE A 56 -7.42 28.76 8.25
N LEU A 57 -8.65 29.04 7.80
CA LEU A 57 -9.56 28.01 7.28
C LEU A 57 -8.96 27.34 6.03
N ARG A 58 -8.40 28.12 5.09
CA ARG A 58 -7.75 27.57 3.88
C ARG A 58 -6.47 26.80 4.18
N ILE A 59 -5.65 27.30 5.11
CA ILE A 59 -4.46 26.60 5.58
C ILE A 59 -4.86 25.28 6.26
N GLY A 60 -5.93 25.30 7.07
CA GLY A 60 -6.50 24.11 7.68
C GLY A 60 -6.95 23.07 6.65
N ASP A 61 -7.74 23.47 5.67
CA ASP A 61 -8.19 22.59 4.56
C ASP A 61 -7.00 21.96 3.83
N PHE A 62 -5.94 22.75 3.59
CA PHE A 62 -4.73 22.28 2.94
C PHE A 62 -4.01 21.21 3.77
N PHE A 63 -3.84 21.44 5.08
CA PHE A 63 -3.23 20.46 5.98
C PHE A 63 -4.08 19.19 6.11
N ILE A 64 -5.40 19.32 6.22
CA ILE A 64 -6.33 18.16 6.26
C ILE A 64 -6.18 17.33 4.99
N LYS A 65 -6.12 17.97 3.82
CA LYS A 65 -5.95 17.28 2.54
C LYS A 65 -4.59 16.57 2.45
N LEU A 66 -3.52 17.22 2.89
CA LEU A 66 -2.19 16.59 2.94
C LEU A 66 -2.18 15.39 3.88
N TYR A 67 -2.80 15.52 5.05
CA TYR A 67 -2.92 14.44 6.02
C TYR A 67 -3.70 13.25 5.44
N LYS A 68 -4.89 13.48 4.87
CA LYS A 68 -5.71 12.43 4.25
C LYS A 68 -4.97 11.71 3.13
N ASN A 69 -4.28 12.45 2.25
CA ASN A 69 -3.48 11.85 1.18
C ASN A 69 -2.37 10.94 1.72
N LYS A 70 -1.75 11.33 2.84
CA LYS A 70 -0.69 10.57 3.51
C LYS A 70 -1.23 9.33 4.22
N GLU A 71 -2.37 9.47 4.88
CA GLU A 71 -3.09 8.36 5.51
C GLU A 71 -3.54 7.32 4.48
N GLU A 72 -4.15 7.75 3.36
CA GLU A 72 -4.51 6.86 2.25
C GLU A 72 -3.30 6.13 1.69
N HIS A 73 -2.17 6.84 1.52
CA HIS A 73 -0.93 6.23 1.06
C HIS A 73 -0.42 5.16 2.03
N PHE A 74 -0.37 5.47 3.32
CA PHE A 74 0.05 4.54 4.37
C PHE A 74 -0.85 3.30 4.46
N ASN A 75 -2.17 3.50 4.38
CA ASN A 75 -3.15 2.42 4.36
C ASN A 75 -2.97 1.55 3.10
N GLY A 76 -2.70 2.16 1.95
CA GLY A 76 -2.32 1.48 0.72
C GLY A 76 -1.09 0.60 0.90
N LEU A 77 0.02 1.15 1.41
CA LEU A 77 1.25 0.39 1.67
C LEU A 77 1.03 -0.80 2.62
N THR A 78 0.22 -0.60 3.67
CA THR A 78 -0.11 -1.66 4.64
C THR A 78 -0.93 -2.77 4.01
N LEU A 79 -1.92 -2.42 3.18
CA LEU A 79 -2.73 -3.37 2.44
C LEU A 79 -1.87 -4.14 1.41
N LEU A 80 -0.99 -3.45 0.69
CA LEU A 80 -0.02 -4.07 -0.21
C LEU A 80 0.84 -5.08 0.54
N ASN A 81 1.34 -4.74 1.73
CA ASN A 81 2.15 -5.66 2.54
C ASN A 81 1.39 -6.95 2.85
N ARG A 82 0.10 -6.84 3.20
CA ARG A 82 -0.74 -8.01 3.46
C ARG A 82 -0.92 -8.87 2.21
N ILE A 83 -1.16 -8.25 1.06
CA ILE A 83 -1.31 -8.97 -0.22
C ILE A 83 0.00 -9.67 -0.59
N LEU A 84 1.14 -8.97 -0.52
CA LEU A 84 2.44 -9.53 -0.84
C LEU A 84 2.75 -10.76 0.03
N ASN A 85 2.51 -10.69 1.34
CA ASN A 85 2.71 -11.82 2.24
C ASN A 85 1.80 -13.01 1.92
N LYS A 86 0.53 -12.76 1.59
CA LYS A 86 -0.38 -13.83 1.14
C LYS A 86 0.08 -14.46 -0.18
N ASN A 87 0.54 -13.65 -1.11
CA ASN A 87 1.06 -14.14 -2.39
C ASN A 87 2.34 -14.94 -2.22
N ILE A 88 3.19 -14.65 -1.24
CA ILE A 88 4.34 -15.52 -0.87
C ILE A 88 3.86 -16.89 -0.39
N PHE A 89 2.81 -16.92 0.44
CA PHE A 89 2.24 -18.17 0.91
C PHE A 89 1.63 -18.99 -0.23
N ILE A 90 0.81 -18.36 -1.09
CA ILE A 90 0.27 -18.97 -2.30
C ILE A 90 1.40 -19.48 -3.18
N ALA A 91 2.47 -18.69 -3.31
CA ALA A 91 3.62 -19.05 -4.11
C ALA A 91 4.28 -20.36 -3.64
N ASN A 92 4.59 -20.46 -2.34
CA ASN A 92 5.19 -21.65 -1.77
C ASN A 92 4.30 -22.89 -1.95
N ASN A 93 2.98 -22.75 -1.77
CA ASN A 93 2.04 -23.85 -1.97
C ASN A 93 1.98 -24.28 -3.44
N ASN A 94 1.96 -23.33 -4.38
CA ASN A 94 1.93 -23.62 -5.80
C ASN A 94 3.18 -24.36 -6.26
N ILE A 95 4.37 -24.02 -5.75
CA ILE A 95 5.60 -24.76 -6.04
C ILE A 95 5.47 -26.21 -5.60
N PHE A 96 4.99 -26.45 -4.37
CA PHE A 96 4.79 -27.79 -3.85
C PHE A 96 3.80 -28.60 -4.72
N PHE A 97 2.65 -28.00 -5.06
CA PHE A 97 1.64 -28.68 -5.88
C PHE A 97 2.09 -28.87 -7.34
N ALA A 98 2.84 -27.93 -7.91
CA ALA A 98 3.42 -28.08 -9.24
C ALA A 98 4.35 -29.29 -9.30
N GLY A 99 5.21 -29.48 -8.30
CA GLY A 99 6.07 -30.68 -8.19
C GLY A 99 5.25 -31.98 -8.16
N LEU A 100 4.18 -32.03 -7.37
CA LEU A 100 3.29 -33.20 -7.32
C LEU A 100 2.58 -33.45 -8.66
N ILE A 101 2.16 -32.40 -9.36
CA ILE A 101 1.55 -32.52 -10.69
C ILE A 101 2.55 -33.09 -11.68
N ILE A 102 3.79 -32.58 -11.70
CA ILE A 102 4.87 -33.10 -12.57
C ILE A 102 5.10 -34.59 -12.31
N VAL A 103 5.27 -34.98 -11.05
CA VAL A 103 5.51 -36.39 -10.67
C VAL A 103 4.38 -37.30 -11.13
N ASN A 104 3.12 -36.90 -10.93
CA ASN A 104 1.96 -37.69 -11.38
C ASN A 104 1.94 -37.82 -12.90
N LEU A 105 2.16 -36.71 -13.63
CA LEU A 105 2.17 -36.71 -15.09
C LEU A 105 3.28 -37.60 -15.67
N GLN A 106 4.46 -37.58 -15.06
CA GLN A 106 5.59 -38.45 -15.45
C GLN A 106 5.31 -39.93 -15.20
N LYS A 107 4.57 -40.26 -14.13
CA LYS A 107 4.16 -41.65 -13.81
C LYS A 107 3.01 -42.17 -14.64
N GLY A 108 2.43 -41.35 -15.51
CA GLY A 108 1.23 -41.73 -16.26
C GLY A 108 -0.08 -41.44 -15.50
N GLU A 109 -0.01 -40.95 -14.26
CA GLU A 109 -1.15 -40.78 -13.36
C GLU A 109 -1.88 -39.45 -13.59
N LYS A 110 -3.16 -39.42 -13.23
CA LYS A 110 -3.98 -38.20 -13.30
C LYS A 110 -3.60 -37.23 -12.17
N PRO A 111 -3.35 -35.94 -12.47
CA PRO A 111 -3.04 -34.96 -11.43
C PRO A 111 -4.28 -34.68 -10.58
N ILE A 112 -4.18 -34.83 -9.25
CA ILE A 112 -5.29 -34.57 -8.31
C ILE A 112 -5.28 -33.12 -7.82
N ASN A 113 -4.11 -32.50 -7.78
CA ASN A 113 -3.92 -31.16 -7.22
C ASN A 113 -4.19 -30.06 -8.25
N THR A 114 -4.48 -28.86 -7.75
CA THR A 114 -4.67 -27.64 -8.53
C THR A 114 -3.84 -26.51 -7.94
N LEU A 115 -3.36 -25.62 -8.80
CA LEU A 115 -2.64 -24.43 -8.39
C LEU A 115 -3.63 -23.33 -7.95
N SER A 116 -3.25 -22.55 -6.96
CA SER A 116 -4.05 -21.43 -6.44
C SER A 116 -3.69 -20.13 -7.16
N LYS A 117 -4.69 -19.35 -7.61
CA LYS A 117 -4.46 -18.02 -8.19
C LYS A 117 -3.91 -17.06 -7.14
N PHE A 118 -3.04 -16.15 -7.57
CA PHE A 118 -2.56 -15.02 -6.79
C PHE A 118 -3.63 -13.96 -6.59
N ILE A 119 -3.49 -13.23 -5.48
CA ILE A 119 -4.29 -12.05 -5.18
C ILE A 119 -3.72 -10.86 -5.96
N LEU A 120 -4.55 -10.23 -6.78
CA LEU A 120 -4.18 -9.04 -7.54
C LEU A 120 -4.03 -7.82 -6.61
N VAL A 121 -3.21 -6.86 -7.02
CA VAL A 121 -2.92 -5.64 -6.24
C VAL A 121 -3.72 -4.41 -6.74
N ASP A 122 -4.65 -4.60 -7.66
CA ASP A 122 -5.39 -3.52 -8.35
C ASP A 122 -6.04 -2.52 -7.36
N GLU A 123 -6.63 -2.99 -6.27
CA GLU A 123 -7.27 -2.13 -5.23
C GLU A 123 -6.30 -1.22 -4.46
N VAL A 124 -5.00 -1.44 -4.63
CA VAL A 124 -3.94 -0.76 -3.89
C VAL A 124 -3.16 0.21 -4.76
N VAL A 125 -3.10 -0.05 -6.06
CA VAL A 125 -2.33 0.74 -7.05
C VAL A 125 -2.66 2.23 -6.93
N ASP A 126 -3.95 2.58 -6.89
CA ASP A 126 -4.43 3.98 -6.85
C ASP A 126 -4.09 4.71 -5.54
N LYS A 127 -3.82 3.94 -4.49
CA LYS A 127 -3.48 4.44 -3.14
C LYS A 127 -1.98 4.68 -3.00
N ILE A 128 -1.15 4.14 -3.88
CA ILE A 128 0.29 4.39 -3.87
C ILE A 128 0.57 5.77 -4.50
N LYS A 129 1.03 6.73 -3.69
CA LYS A 129 1.32 8.10 -4.13
C LYS A 129 2.80 8.34 -4.47
N ASN A 130 3.68 7.41 -4.14
CA ASN A 130 5.09 7.45 -4.53
C ASN A 130 5.22 6.96 -5.97
N LEU A 131 5.61 7.82 -6.92
CA LEU A 131 5.62 7.52 -8.35
C LEU A 131 6.59 6.39 -8.74
N ASP A 132 7.79 6.39 -8.17
CA ASP A 132 8.79 5.36 -8.47
C ASP A 132 8.30 3.98 -8.00
N PHE A 133 7.75 3.94 -6.78
CA PHE A 133 7.19 2.71 -6.22
C PHE A 133 5.87 2.30 -6.88
N PHE A 134 5.08 3.26 -7.35
CA PHE A 134 3.85 3.00 -8.10
C PHE A 134 4.15 2.19 -9.37
N SER A 135 5.18 2.57 -10.12
CA SER A 135 5.58 1.84 -11.33
C SER A 135 5.93 0.39 -11.01
N ASP A 136 6.69 0.16 -9.93
CA ASP A 136 7.04 -1.20 -9.50
C ASP A 136 5.79 -2.03 -9.16
N VAL A 137 4.85 -1.45 -8.39
CA VAL A 137 3.61 -2.12 -7.99
C VAL A 137 2.69 -2.38 -9.18
N PHE A 138 2.65 -1.45 -10.14
CA PHE A 138 1.87 -1.61 -11.36
C PHE A 138 2.40 -2.74 -12.23
N SER A 139 3.72 -2.79 -12.46
CA SER A 139 4.37 -3.90 -13.16
C SER A 139 4.11 -5.24 -12.46
N LEU A 140 4.18 -5.27 -11.12
CA LEU A 140 3.81 -6.45 -10.36
C LEU A 140 2.36 -6.88 -10.61
N SER A 141 1.41 -5.94 -10.70
CA SER A 141 0.00 -6.28 -10.98
C SER A 141 -0.17 -6.98 -12.32
N ILE A 142 0.51 -6.46 -13.37
CA ILE A 142 0.49 -7.07 -14.71
C ILE A 142 1.08 -8.48 -14.65
N ASN A 143 2.26 -8.63 -14.04
CA ASN A 143 2.91 -9.92 -13.91
C ASN A 143 2.03 -10.93 -13.16
N LEU A 144 1.36 -10.52 -12.08
CA LEU A 144 0.44 -11.39 -11.33
C LEU A 144 -0.78 -11.82 -12.17
N LYS A 145 -1.29 -10.95 -13.06
CA LYS A 145 -2.37 -11.32 -14.00
C LYS A 145 -1.89 -12.39 -14.98
N GLU A 146 -0.74 -12.18 -15.61
CA GLU A 146 -0.16 -13.18 -16.53
C GLU A 146 0.08 -14.53 -15.84
N GLN A 147 0.58 -14.51 -14.60
CA GLN A 147 0.75 -15.75 -13.83
C GLN A 147 -0.60 -16.43 -13.50
N ASN A 148 -1.65 -15.66 -13.22
CA ASN A 148 -2.97 -16.20 -12.97
C ASN A 148 -3.58 -16.86 -14.22
N ASP A 149 -3.36 -16.29 -15.40
CA ASP A 149 -3.81 -16.85 -16.67
C ASP A 149 -3.08 -18.17 -16.96
N ASN A 150 -1.77 -18.24 -16.69
CA ASN A 150 -0.99 -19.48 -16.79
C ASN A 150 -1.48 -20.55 -15.80
N ILE A 151 -1.76 -20.17 -14.55
CA ILE A 151 -2.31 -21.07 -13.52
C ILE A 151 -3.67 -21.62 -13.94
N GLU A 152 -4.52 -20.79 -14.53
CA GLU A 152 -5.84 -21.20 -15.04
C GLU A 152 -5.70 -22.23 -16.17
N MET A 153 -4.84 -21.96 -17.15
CA MET A 153 -4.55 -22.89 -18.24
C MET A 153 -4.08 -24.27 -17.73
N ILE A 154 -3.17 -24.29 -16.74
CA ILE A 154 -2.67 -25.53 -16.12
C ILE A 154 -3.81 -26.27 -15.39
N ASN A 155 -4.62 -25.54 -14.62
CA ASN A 155 -5.71 -26.13 -13.87
C ASN A 155 -6.79 -26.72 -14.79
N ASP A 156 -7.13 -26.05 -15.87
CA ASP A 156 -8.13 -26.52 -16.83
C ASP A 156 -7.63 -27.75 -17.59
N PHE A 157 -6.32 -27.83 -17.88
CA PHE A 157 -5.72 -29.07 -18.37
C PHE A 157 -5.86 -30.22 -17.36
N CYS A 158 -5.51 -29.98 -16.09
CA CYS A 158 -5.60 -31.00 -15.05
C CYS A 158 -7.05 -31.48 -14.86
N LYS A 159 -8.03 -30.57 -14.92
CA LYS A 159 -9.46 -30.92 -14.91
C LYS A 159 -9.85 -31.75 -16.12
N GLY A 160 -9.40 -31.34 -17.32
CA GLY A 160 -9.62 -32.07 -18.57
C GLY A 160 -9.17 -33.53 -18.47
N MET A 161 -7.96 -33.77 -17.96
CA MET A 161 -7.43 -35.11 -17.71
C MET A 161 -8.21 -35.92 -16.68
N LYS A 162 -8.76 -35.26 -15.65
CA LYS A 162 -9.63 -35.95 -14.68
C LYS A 162 -10.91 -36.42 -15.36
N SER A 163 -11.53 -35.56 -16.16
CA SER A 163 -12.81 -35.82 -16.83
C SER A 163 -12.71 -36.73 -18.05
N SER A 164 -11.55 -36.86 -18.69
CA SER A 164 -11.36 -37.82 -19.78
C SER A 164 -11.30 -39.24 -19.23
N SER A 165 -12.40 -39.97 -19.40
CA SER A 165 -12.37 -41.43 -19.35
C SER A 165 -11.81 -41.91 -20.69
N ILE A 166 -10.77 -42.78 -20.66
CA ILE A 166 -10.39 -43.71 -21.73
C ILE A 166 -9.33 -43.24 -22.76
N GLU A 167 -8.37 -44.15 -22.99
CA GLU A 167 -7.36 -44.31 -24.07
C GLU A 167 -6.20 -43.30 -24.23
N GLU A 168 -4.98 -43.80 -23.99
CA GLU A 168 -3.70 -43.14 -24.29
C GLU A 168 -3.55 -42.88 -25.80
N ASN A 169 -4.14 -41.79 -26.31
CA ASN A 169 -3.88 -41.33 -27.67
C ASN A 169 -2.61 -40.47 -27.70
N ASP A 170 -1.87 -40.48 -28.83
CA ASP A 170 -0.63 -39.71 -29.02
C ASP A 170 -0.78 -38.20 -28.77
N VAL A 171 -2.01 -37.68 -28.92
CA VAL A 171 -2.37 -36.30 -28.59
C VAL A 171 -2.20 -36.02 -27.10
N GLU A 172 -2.59 -36.95 -26.23
CA GLU A 172 -2.49 -36.80 -24.78
C GLU A 172 -1.02 -36.85 -24.31
N LYS A 173 -0.21 -37.75 -24.90
CA LYS A 173 1.25 -37.80 -24.63
C LYS A 173 1.93 -36.48 -24.99
N ASN A 174 1.68 -35.95 -26.19
CA ASN A 174 2.25 -34.67 -26.61
C ASN A 174 1.80 -33.50 -25.74
N TYR A 175 0.56 -33.53 -25.25
CA TYR A 175 0.05 -32.48 -24.36
C TYR A 175 0.62 -32.59 -22.94
N ARG A 176 0.81 -33.80 -22.39
CA ARG A 176 1.52 -34.02 -21.11
C ARG A 176 2.94 -33.45 -21.15
N VAL A 177 3.68 -33.70 -22.24
CA VAL A 177 5.04 -33.15 -22.41
C VAL A 177 5.03 -31.63 -22.41
N ARG A 178 4.04 -30.98 -23.06
CA ARG A 178 3.91 -29.51 -23.04
C ARG A 178 3.59 -28.98 -21.64
N VAL A 179 2.74 -29.67 -20.89
CA VAL A 179 2.36 -29.25 -19.53
C VAL A 179 3.51 -29.45 -18.55
N ILE A 180 4.25 -30.55 -18.65
CA ILE A 180 5.49 -30.75 -17.88
C ILE A 180 6.47 -29.61 -18.19
N LYS A 181 6.71 -29.30 -19.47
CA LYS A 181 7.60 -28.19 -19.85
C LYS A 181 7.09 -26.82 -19.36
N CYS A 182 5.78 -26.62 -19.35
CA CYS A 182 5.14 -25.41 -18.82
C CYS A 182 5.32 -25.32 -17.30
N LEU A 183 5.18 -26.43 -16.57
CA LEU A 183 5.38 -26.51 -15.12
C LEU A 183 6.86 -26.39 -14.72
N GLU A 184 7.79 -26.95 -15.49
CA GLU A 184 9.23 -26.78 -15.29
C GLU A 184 9.65 -25.32 -15.55
N ASN A 185 9.07 -24.70 -16.58
CA ASN A 185 9.25 -23.26 -16.82
C ASN A 185 8.59 -22.44 -15.72
N PHE A 186 7.41 -22.86 -15.23
CA PHE A 186 6.74 -22.23 -14.10
C PHE A 186 7.66 -22.26 -12.89
N GLU A 187 8.20 -23.40 -12.49
CA GLU A 187 9.14 -23.52 -11.36
C GLU A 187 10.36 -22.59 -11.53
N LYS A 188 10.97 -22.54 -12.72
CA LYS A 188 12.10 -21.63 -13.02
C LYS A 188 11.72 -20.15 -12.97
N ILE A 189 10.59 -19.78 -13.55
CA ILE A 189 10.07 -18.40 -13.55
C ILE A 189 9.71 -18.00 -12.11
N TYR A 190 9.14 -18.91 -11.34
CA TYR A 190 8.71 -18.65 -9.97
C TYR A 190 9.87 -18.53 -8.99
N VAL A 191 10.90 -19.36 -9.14
CA VAL A 191 12.16 -19.22 -8.40
C VAL A 191 12.82 -17.88 -8.74
N ASN A 192 12.80 -17.46 -10.01
CA ASN A 192 13.30 -16.15 -10.42
C ASN A 192 12.46 -14.97 -9.90
N LEU A 193 11.12 -15.10 -9.88
CA LEU A 193 10.21 -14.10 -9.30
C LEU A 193 10.38 -13.97 -7.78
N ARG A 194 10.69 -15.10 -7.11
CA ARG A 194 10.97 -15.15 -5.67
C ARG A 194 12.22 -14.35 -5.32
N ASP A 195 13.24 -14.30 -6.17
CA ASP A 195 14.58 -13.89 -5.71
C ASP A 195 14.93 -12.41 -5.86
N ARG A 196 14.27 -11.62 -6.72
CA ARG A 196 14.61 -10.19 -6.84
C ARG A 196 13.44 -9.23 -6.90
N GLU A 197 12.56 -9.33 -7.88
CA GLU A 197 11.55 -8.27 -8.08
C GLU A 197 10.51 -8.24 -6.94
N PHE A 198 9.96 -9.41 -6.58
CA PHE A 198 8.95 -9.48 -5.54
C PHE A 198 9.51 -9.12 -4.15
N ILE A 199 10.70 -9.62 -3.82
CA ILE A 199 11.39 -9.28 -2.57
C ILE A 199 11.77 -7.80 -2.56
N ASN A 200 12.27 -7.25 -3.67
CA ASN A 200 12.59 -5.82 -3.76
C ASN A 200 11.35 -4.96 -3.52
N ILE A 201 10.21 -5.31 -4.11
CA ILE A 201 8.95 -4.59 -3.89
C ILE A 201 8.51 -4.71 -2.43
N LEU A 202 8.61 -5.89 -1.82
CA LEU A 202 8.30 -6.09 -0.40
C LEU A 202 9.21 -5.25 0.51
N VAL A 203 10.52 -5.25 0.25
CA VAL A 203 11.51 -4.47 1.02
C VAL A 203 11.25 -2.97 0.84
N LYS A 204 11.07 -2.49 -0.39
CA LYS A 204 10.70 -1.10 -0.68
C LYS A 204 9.41 -0.71 0.06
N ASN A 205 8.39 -1.57 0.03
CA ASN A 205 7.14 -1.35 0.74
C ASN A 205 7.35 -1.20 2.25
N LEU A 206 8.11 -2.12 2.87
CA LEU A 206 8.42 -2.07 4.30
C LEU A 206 9.22 -0.81 4.70
N LEU A 207 10.16 -0.39 3.85
CA LEU A 207 10.92 0.85 4.06
C LEU A 207 10.00 2.08 3.99
N LEU A 208 9.08 2.12 3.02
CA LEU A 208 8.12 3.22 2.88
C LEU A 208 7.15 3.26 4.07
N ILE A 209 6.62 2.12 4.53
CA ILE A 209 5.78 2.03 5.73
C ILE A 209 6.51 2.61 6.95
N LYS A 210 7.78 2.24 7.16
CA LYS A 210 8.58 2.76 8.29
C LYS A 210 8.78 4.27 8.19
N LYS A 211 9.08 4.79 7.01
CA LYS A 211 9.27 6.23 6.77
C LYS A 211 7.98 7.01 7.02
N GLU A 212 6.86 6.57 6.45
CA GLU A 212 5.56 7.24 6.59
C GLU A 212 5.03 7.15 8.03
N LYS A 213 5.20 6.01 8.72
CA LYS A 213 4.85 5.87 10.15
C LYS A 213 5.61 6.88 11.01
N SER A 214 6.93 7.03 10.80
CA SER A 214 7.73 8.01 11.54
C SER A 214 7.24 9.44 11.30
N PHE A 215 6.87 9.76 10.06
CA PHE A 215 6.36 11.08 9.70
C PHE A 215 4.99 11.38 10.33
N ILE A 216 4.03 10.44 10.26
CA ILE A 216 2.71 10.58 10.89
C ILE A 216 2.86 10.77 12.41
N ILE A 217 3.71 9.97 13.06
CA ILE A 217 3.98 10.12 14.51
C ILE A 217 4.58 11.50 14.83
N LYS A 218 5.49 12.02 13.99
CA LYS A 218 6.07 13.36 14.16
C LYS A 218 5.03 14.46 14.01
N ILE A 219 4.14 14.35 13.02
CA ILE A 219 3.03 15.30 12.83
C ILE A 219 2.11 15.27 14.05
N ILE A 220 1.70 14.07 14.48
CA ILE A 220 0.85 13.90 15.66
C ILE A 220 1.53 14.51 16.89
N HIS A 221 2.82 14.26 17.12
CA HIS A 221 3.57 14.87 18.23
C HIS A 221 3.68 16.39 18.14
N PHE A 222 3.84 16.93 16.93
CA PHE A 222 3.95 18.37 16.70
C PHE A 222 2.62 19.08 16.98
N PHE A 223 1.50 18.54 16.50
CA PHE A 223 0.18 19.15 16.68
C PHE A 223 -0.47 18.83 18.04
N LEU A 224 -0.28 17.62 18.57
CA LEU A 224 -0.76 17.24 19.91
C LEU A 224 0.27 17.52 21.00
N GLY A 225 1.15 18.51 20.79
CA GLY A 225 2.23 18.88 21.70
C GLY A 225 1.84 18.63 23.15
N SER A 226 2.54 17.69 23.79
CA SER A 226 2.41 17.28 25.21
C SER A 226 1.14 16.54 25.67
N TYR A 227 0.12 16.28 24.84
CA TYR A 227 -1.10 15.57 25.28
C TYR A 227 -1.08 14.04 25.11
N LEU A 228 -0.18 13.51 24.27
CA LEU A 228 0.19 12.10 24.39
C LEU A 228 1.17 12.00 25.56
N LYS A 229 0.63 11.88 26.78
CA LYS A 229 1.37 11.32 27.92
C LYS A 229 2.21 10.17 27.37
N LYS A 230 3.54 10.23 27.51
CA LYS A 230 4.42 9.08 27.27
C LYS A 230 3.67 7.86 27.79
N VAL A 231 3.31 6.92 26.91
CA VAL A 231 3.19 5.53 27.36
C VAL A 231 4.56 5.26 27.97
N SER A 232 4.60 5.30 29.29
CA SER A 232 5.87 5.39 30.00
C SER A 232 6.68 4.15 29.63
N GLU A 233 8.00 4.26 29.51
CA GLU A 233 8.85 3.08 29.35
C GLU A 233 8.52 2.02 30.44
N ILE A 234 7.99 2.47 31.59
CA ILE A 234 7.46 1.67 32.70
C ILE A 234 6.19 0.85 32.32
N GLU A 235 5.26 1.39 31.51
CA GLU A 235 4.08 0.65 31.01
C GLU A 235 4.48 -0.38 29.95
N ILE A 236 5.44 -0.02 29.08
CA ILE A 236 6.00 -0.95 28.10
C ILE A 236 6.77 -2.07 28.80
N GLU A 237 7.57 -1.77 29.84
CA GLU A 237 8.27 -2.76 30.67
C GLU A 237 7.32 -3.66 31.47
N LYS A 238 6.13 -3.17 31.85
CA LYS A 238 5.08 -3.99 32.49
C LYS A 238 4.35 -4.92 31.52
N GLU A 239 4.13 -4.47 30.29
CA GLU A 239 3.39 -5.22 29.25
C GLU A 239 4.29 -6.22 28.49
N LEU A 240 5.59 -5.93 28.32
CA LEU A 240 6.55 -6.77 27.60
C LEU A 240 6.61 -8.23 28.11
N PRO A 241 6.63 -8.50 29.43
CA PRO A 241 6.63 -9.85 29.97
C PRO A 241 5.32 -10.60 29.69
N ALA A 242 4.18 -9.92 29.74
CA ALA A 242 2.86 -10.50 29.47
C ALA A 242 2.74 -10.89 27.98
N VAL A 243 3.23 -10.05 27.08
CA VAL A 243 3.28 -10.33 25.64
C VAL A 243 4.27 -11.46 25.33
N LYS A 244 5.47 -11.45 25.91
CA LYS A 244 6.45 -12.55 25.75
C LYS A 244 5.89 -13.88 26.25
N LYS A 245 5.15 -13.88 27.37
CA LYS A 245 4.49 -15.08 27.91
C LYS A 245 3.40 -15.61 26.96
N LYS A 246 2.52 -14.75 26.44
CA LYS A 246 1.51 -15.12 25.43
C LYS A 246 2.15 -15.70 24.16
N TRP A 247 3.23 -15.08 23.68
CA TRP A 247 3.97 -15.58 22.51
C TRP A 247 4.63 -16.94 22.77
N ALA A 248 5.21 -17.15 23.96
CA ALA A 248 5.80 -18.44 24.33
C ALA A 248 4.73 -19.55 24.47
N GLU A 249 3.52 -19.22 24.94
CA GLU A 249 2.39 -20.15 24.96
C GLU A 249 1.91 -20.51 23.54
N ILE A 250 1.84 -19.53 22.63
CA ILE A 250 1.49 -19.77 21.22
C ILE A 250 2.52 -20.69 20.55
N ILE A 251 3.82 -20.42 20.73
CA ILE A 251 4.90 -21.26 20.17
C ILE A 251 4.89 -22.68 20.77
N LYS A 252 4.58 -22.83 22.06
CA LYS A 252 4.40 -24.16 22.68
C LYS A 252 3.20 -24.91 22.11
N ASN A 253 2.09 -24.23 21.85
CA ASN A 253 0.90 -24.84 21.25
C ASN A 253 1.10 -25.18 19.76
N GLU A 254 1.86 -24.39 19.02
CA GLU A 254 2.25 -24.72 17.63
C GLU A 254 3.18 -25.95 17.58
N ASN A 255 4.11 -26.09 18.53
CA ASN A 255 4.92 -27.31 18.63
C ASN A 255 4.12 -28.54 19.08
N PHE A 256 2.99 -28.36 19.77
CA PHE A 256 2.04 -29.44 20.06
C PHE A 256 1.36 -29.95 18.79
N SER A 257 1.04 -29.06 17.84
CA SER A 257 0.47 -29.45 16.53
C SER A 257 1.45 -30.22 15.65
N LYS A 258 2.76 -29.92 15.72
CA LYS A 258 3.80 -30.70 15.02
C LYS A 258 3.99 -32.10 15.59
N LYS A 259 3.75 -32.29 16.89
CA LYS A 259 3.89 -33.58 17.57
C LYS A 259 2.73 -34.56 17.33
N ILE A 260 1.64 -34.08 16.70
CA ILE A 260 0.51 -34.91 16.26
C ILE A 260 0.72 -35.41 14.82
N ILE A 261 1.69 -34.84 14.08
CA ILE A 261 1.97 -35.13 12.66
C ILE A 261 3.26 -35.95 12.48
N THR A 262 3.96 -36.30 13.56
CA THR A 262 5.02 -37.32 13.61
C THR A 262 4.56 -38.50 14.43
#